data_AF-A0A851ZNU1-F1
#
_entry.id   AF-A0A851ZNU1-F1
#
_cell.length_a   1.000
_cell.length_b   1.000
_cell.length_c   1.000
_cell.angle_alpha   90.00
_cell.angle_beta   90.00
_cell.angle_gamma   90.00
#
_symmetry.space_group_name_H-M   'P 1'
#
loop_
_entity.id
_entity.type
_entity.pdbx_description
1 polymer ?
#
loop_
_entity_poly.entity_id
_entity_poly.type
_entity_poly.pdbx_seq_one_letter_code
_entity_poly.pdbx_strand_id
1 'polypeptide(L)'
;SFPEKEKRECQAVVDGLKKTLDVRNATIESLQKKKGETEMLCSSLKKQMKFLEQQQEDNRSSKEEARRLRNKLRTMERIELLLQSQRSEVEEMIRDMGVGQAAVEQLAIYCVSLKKEYENLKEARKMKKKVTEKLKKELFSVRKKLQKTTKKLEKTKDELKSTQKDLKNADKEILSLKKKIDILQDTLKVPSVTRETLSRLVLESPAPMELQHPKLHRPEKNDEIDLDATFDVATKKKQPCTAPLGPAKRQKKDKKPPPVVNQKKKVLKEAVENGADDLEDDALKGLLPAFLRNSFKKKKPSSGGLLGSHRKKKSVRTGYDGMGGKKKFIEPVS
;
A
#
# COMPACT_ATOMS: atom_id res chain seq x y z
N SER A 1 41.35 -40.04 73.30
CA SER A 1 41.85 -40.35 71.95
C SER A 1 40.65 -40.59 71.06
N PHE A 2 40.61 -40.03 69.85
CA PHE A 2 39.54 -40.36 68.90
C PHE A 2 39.67 -41.85 68.49
N PRO A 3 38.57 -42.61 68.38
CA PRO A 3 38.61 -44.01 67.98
C PRO A 3 39.12 -44.15 66.54
N GLU A 4 40.02 -45.10 66.31
CA GLU A 4 40.78 -45.27 65.05
C GLU A 4 39.90 -45.45 63.80
N LYS A 5 38.67 -45.96 63.99
CA LYS A 5 37.66 -46.13 62.94
C LYS A 5 37.16 -44.80 62.38
N GLU A 6 36.86 -43.83 63.24
CA GLU A 6 36.40 -42.49 62.84
C GLU A 6 37.51 -41.76 62.05
N LYS A 7 38.78 -41.96 62.41
CA LYS A 7 39.92 -41.39 61.67
C LYS A 7 40.02 -41.95 60.24
N ARG A 8 39.76 -43.25 60.04
CA ARG A 8 39.76 -43.87 58.71
C ARG A 8 38.57 -43.42 57.86
N GLU A 9 37.39 -43.28 58.46
CA GLU A 9 36.20 -42.77 57.78
C GLU A 9 36.38 -41.29 57.37
N CYS A 10 36.88 -40.44 58.26
CA CYS A 10 37.26 -39.06 57.94
C CYS A 10 38.30 -38.99 56.80
N GLN A 11 39.31 -39.86 56.82
CA GLN A 11 40.32 -39.93 55.75
C GLN A 11 39.69 -40.31 54.40
N ALA A 12 38.80 -41.30 54.37
CA ALA A 12 38.09 -41.71 53.15
C ALA A 12 37.20 -40.59 52.59
N VAL A 13 36.54 -39.81 53.46
CA VAL A 13 35.77 -38.62 53.05
C VAL A 13 36.70 -37.56 52.45
N VAL A 14 37.84 -37.28 53.10
CA VAL A 14 38.83 -36.32 52.59
C VAL A 14 39.35 -36.74 51.21
N ASP A 15 39.68 -38.02 51.02
CA ASP A 15 40.18 -38.51 49.73
C ASP A 15 39.09 -38.52 48.64
N GLY A 16 37.83 -38.76 49.01
CA GLY A 16 36.68 -38.60 48.11
C GLY A 16 36.45 -37.15 47.68
N LEU A 17 36.59 -36.20 48.64
CA LEU A 17 36.50 -34.77 48.37
C LEU A 17 37.65 -34.30 47.46
N LYS A 18 38.89 -34.77 47.67
CA LYS A 18 40.03 -34.49 46.79
C LYS A 18 39.78 -34.96 45.37
N LYS A 19 39.37 -36.22 45.16
CA LYS A 19 39.03 -36.73 43.83
C LYS A 19 37.94 -35.90 43.15
N THR A 20 36.92 -35.49 43.90
CA THR A 20 35.84 -34.64 43.39
C THR A 20 36.36 -33.25 42.99
N LEU A 21 37.27 -32.68 43.78
CA LEU A 21 37.92 -31.41 43.48
C LEU A 21 38.78 -31.51 42.21
N ASP A 22 39.55 -32.59 42.05
CA ASP A 22 40.39 -32.83 40.87
C ASP A 22 39.55 -32.93 39.59
N VAL A 23 38.45 -33.69 39.62
CA VAL A 23 37.50 -33.79 38.49
C VAL A 23 36.87 -32.43 38.17
N ARG A 24 36.50 -31.66 39.18
CA ARG A 24 35.97 -30.30 38.99
C ARG A 24 37.01 -29.37 38.38
N ASN A 25 38.25 -29.40 38.85
CA ASN A 25 39.34 -28.58 38.31
C ASN A 25 39.60 -28.92 36.83
N ALA A 26 39.70 -30.20 36.48
CA ALA A 26 39.85 -30.64 35.09
C ALA A 26 38.68 -30.20 34.20
N THR A 27 37.45 -30.23 34.74
CA THR A 27 36.26 -29.75 34.02
C THR A 27 36.32 -28.23 33.81
N ILE A 28 36.73 -27.46 34.82
CA ILE A 28 36.90 -26.01 34.73
C ILE A 28 37.93 -25.66 33.66
N GLU A 29 39.09 -26.31 33.65
CA GLU A 29 40.14 -26.09 32.65
C GLU A 29 39.64 -26.40 31.22
N SER A 30 38.93 -27.52 31.05
CA SER A 30 38.32 -27.87 29.75
C SER A 30 37.31 -26.83 29.27
N LEU A 31 36.46 -26.34 30.19
CA LEU A 31 35.47 -25.31 29.89
C LEU A 31 36.14 -23.96 29.57
N GLN A 32 37.20 -23.58 30.30
CA GLN A 32 37.96 -22.36 30.02
C GLN A 32 38.63 -22.41 28.65
N LYS A 33 39.21 -23.56 28.28
CA LYS A 33 39.78 -23.77 26.93
C LYS A 33 38.73 -23.59 25.84
N LYS A 34 37.59 -24.29 25.97
CA LYS A 34 36.46 -24.17 25.02
C LYS A 34 35.94 -22.74 24.93
N LYS A 35 35.83 -22.04 26.07
CA LYS A 35 35.43 -20.62 26.10
C LYS A 35 36.41 -19.76 25.28
N GLY A 36 37.71 -19.91 25.47
CA GLY A 36 38.72 -19.18 24.70
C GLY A 36 38.64 -19.46 23.19
N GLU A 37 38.46 -20.73 22.80
CA GLU A 37 38.26 -21.12 21.40
C GLU A 37 37.02 -20.46 20.79
N THR A 38 35.90 -20.44 21.53
CA THR A 38 34.67 -19.77 21.08
C THR A 38 34.82 -18.25 20.99
N GLU A 39 35.55 -17.61 21.89
CA GLU A 39 35.82 -16.17 21.85
C GLU A 39 36.69 -15.78 20.64
N MET A 40 37.69 -16.59 20.31
CA MET A 40 38.50 -16.42 19.10
C MET A 40 37.65 -16.57 17.83
N LEU A 41 36.80 -17.60 17.77
CA LEU A 41 35.88 -17.80 16.65
C LEU A 41 34.92 -16.63 16.48
N CYS A 42 34.28 -16.18 17.57
CA CYS A 42 33.40 -15.01 17.57
C CYS A 42 34.14 -13.74 17.09
N SER A 43 35.39 -13.55 17.52
CA SER A 43 36.22 -12.42 17.09
C SER A 43 36.54 -12.48 15.59
N SER A 44 36.82 -13.68 15.06
CA SER A 44 37.05 -13.91 13.64
C SER A 44 35.80 -13.65 12.80
N LEU A 45 34.66 -14.24 13.19
CA LEU A 45 33.37 -14.03 12.53
C LEU A 45 32.98 -12.55 12.52
N LYS A 46 33.19 -11.83 13.62
CA LYS A 46 32.93 -10.39 13.70
C LYS A 46 33.79 -9.59 12.71
N LYS A 47 35.05 -9.97 12.50
CA LYS A 47 35.91 -9.34 11.49
C LYS A 47 35.42 -9.65 10.07
N GLN A 48 35.03 -10.89 9.80
CA GLN A 48 34.46 -11.30 8.50
C GLN A 48 33.16 -10.56 8.19
N MET A 49 32.25 -10.44 9.16
CA MET A 49 31.01 -9.68 9.00
C MET A 49 31.29 -8.22 8.62
N LYS A 50 32.20 -7.55 9.33
CA LYS A 50 32.59 -6.17 9.01
C LYS A 50 33.20 -6.02 7.63
N PHE A 51 34.04 -6.97 7.21
CA PHE A 51 34.63 -6.97 5.87
C PHE A 51 33.55 -7.11 4.78
N LEU A 52 32.58 -8.01 4.97
CA LEU A 52 31.46 -8.20 4.04
C LEU A 52 30.53 -6.98 4.00
N GLU A 53 30.26 -6.36 5.14
CA GLU A 53 29.49 -5.10 5.22
C GLU A 53 30.18 -3.99 4.44
N GLN A 54 31.50 -3.83 4.61
CA GLN A 54 32.28 -2.83 3.89
C GLN A 54 32.27 -3.12 2.38
N GLN A 55 32.55 -4.35 1.97
CA GLN A 55 32.48 -4.78 0.56
C GLN A 55 31.10 -4.55 -0.06
N GLN A 56 30.03 -4.78 0.70
CA GLN A 56 28.68 -4.54 0.24
C GLN A 56 28.43 -3.05 0.00
N GLU A 57 28.91 -2.18 0.88
CA GLU A 57 28.76 -0.73 0.75
C GLU A 57 29.59 -0.18 -0.40
N ASP A 58 30.83 -0.64 -0.57
CA ASP A 58 31.70 -0.26 -1.70
C ASP A 58 31.10 -0.71 -3.04
N ASN A 59 30.53 -1.91 -3.09
CA ASN A 59 29.83 -2.38 -4.28
C ASN A 59 28.55 -1.56 -4.56
N ARG A 60 27.80 -1.17 -3.53
CA ARG A 60 26.62 -0.30 -3.70
C ARG A 60 27.01 1.08 -4.22
N SER A 61 28.05 1.70 -3.65
CA SER A 61 28.52 3.04 -4.05
C SER A 61 29.05 3.03 -5.48
N SER A 62 29.85 2.02 -5.85
CA SER A 62 30.35 1.81 -7.21
C SER A 62 29.22 1.60 -8.23
N LYS A 63 28.23 0.75 -7.90
CA LYS A 63 27.05 0.55 -8.77
C LYS A 63 26.25 1.83 -8.97
N GLU A 64 26.09 2.63 -7.92
CA GLU A 64 25.38 3.89 -7.98
C GLU A 64 26.13 4.92 -8.85
N GLU A 65 27.45 4.98 -8.74
CA GLU A 65 28.28 5.82 -9.60
C GLU A 65 28.23 5.38 -11.07
N ALA A 66 28.36 4.09 -11.34
CA ALA A 66 28.22 3.54 -12.69
C ALA A 66 26.86 3.86 -13.30
N ARG A 67 25.78 3.78 -12.51
CA ARG A 67 24.43 4.19 -12.95
C ARG A 67 24.36 5.69 -13.28
N ARG A 68 24.96 6.54 -12.44
CA ARG A 68 25.03 7.99 -12.69
C ARG A 68 25.80 8.32 -13.96
N LEU A 69 26.96 7.69 -14.18
CA LEU A 69 27.78 7.88 -15.37
C LEU A 69 27.06 7.41 -16.64
N ARG A 70 26.44 6.22 -16.62
CA ARG A 70 25.63 5.74 -17.77
C ARG A 70 24.50 6.70 -18.11
N ASN A 71 23.82 7.26 -17.11
CA ASN A 71 22.76 8.25 -17.34
C ASN A 71 23.30 9.56 -17.92
N LYS A 72 24.49 10.00 -17.49
CA LYS A 72 25.17 11.17 -18.05
C LYS A 72 25.57 10.92 -19.50
N LEU A 73 26.16 9.76 -19.80
CA LEU A 73 26.54 9.35 -21.16
C LEU A 73 25.33 9.34 -22.09
N ARG A 74 24.25 8.65 -21.72
CA ARG A 74 22.98 8.65 -22.49
C ARG A 74 22.41 10.06 -22.71
N THR A 75 22.65 10.98 -21.80
CA THR A 75 22.21 12.37 -21.96
C THR A 75 23.09 13.11 -22.96
N MET A 76 24.41 12.91 -22.92
CA MET A 76 25.35 13.48 -23.89
C MET A 76 25.11 12.91 -25.29
N GLU A 77 24.95 11.60 -25.44
CA GLU A 77 24.63 10.94 -26.72
C GLU A 77 23.36 11.51 -27.36
N ARG A 78 22.31 11.74 -26.56
CA ARG A 78 21.07 12.37 -27.05
C ARG A 78 21.26 13.83 -27.48
N ILE A 79 22.11 14.58 -26.79
CA ILE A 79 22.43 15.97 -27.17
C ILE A 79 23.23 15.98 -28.47
N GLU A 80 24.22 15.09 -28.58
CA GLU A 80 25.03 14.95 -29.79
C GLU A 80 24.16 14.60 -31.00
N LEU A 81 23.24 13.64 -30.86
CA LEU A 81 22.29 13.29 -31.92
C LEU A 81 21.46 14.50 -32.37
N LEU A 82 20.95 15.31 -31.42
CA LEU A 82 20.20 16.52 -31.74
C LEU A 82 21.06 17.53 -32.52
N LEU A 83 22.28 17.80 -32.05
CA LEU A 83 23.19 18.74 -32.69
C LEU A 83 23.57 18.28 -34.11
N GLN A 84 23.88 16.99 -34.28
CA GLN A 84 24.18 16.42 -35.60
C GLN A 84 22.97 16.52 -36.53
N SER A 85 21.76 16.22 -36.04
CA SER A 85 20.53 16.25 -36.86
C SER A 85 20.17 17.64 -37.38
N GLN A 86 20.55 18.71 -36.68
CA GLN A 86 20.26 20.10 -37.06
C GLN A 86 21.41 20.76 -37.83
N ARG A 87 22.60 20.14 -37.84
CA ARG A 87 23.81 20.74 -38.41
C ARG A 87 23.64 21.10 -39.89
N SER A 88 23.15 20.17 -40.71
CA SER A 88 22.99 20.40 -42.15
C SER A 88 21.98 21.50 -42.47
N GLU A 89 20.90 21.58 -41.69
CA GLU A 89 19.86 22.61 -41.83
C GLU A 89 20.42 24.00 -41.51
N VAL A 90 21.21 24.11 -40.43
CA VAL A 90 21.88 25.37 -40.06
C VAL A 90 22.93 25.76 -41.10
N GLU A 91 23.70 24.81 -41.61
CA GLU A 91 24.68 25.06 -42.68
C GLU A 91 24.01 25.51 -43.99
N GLU A 92 22.85 24.96 -44.34
CA GLU A 92 22.03 25.42 -45.48
C GLU A 92 21.49 26.83 -45.26
N MET A 93 20.92 27.11 -44.09
CA MET A 93 20.44 28.44 -43.71
C MET A 93 21.56 29.50 -43.81
N ILE A 94 22.78 29.18 -43.35
CA ILE A 94 23.92 30.10 -43.44
C ILE A 94 24.31 30.36 -44.90
N ARG A 95 24.30 29.33 -45.76
CA ARG A 95 24.58 29.49 -47.19
C ARG A 95 23.51 30.36 -47.87
N ASP A 96 22.24 30.13 -47.56
CA ASP A 96 21.11 30.89 -48.13
C ASP A 96 21.09 32.35 -47.69
N MET A 97 21.52 32.64 -46.46
CA MET A 97 21.63 34.01 -45.95
C MET A 97 22.73 34.82 -46.68
N GLY A 98 23.73 34.14 -47.23
CA GLY A 98 24.85 34.75 -47.96
C GLY A 98 25.88 35.45 -47.05
N VAL A 99 26.71 36.29 -47.67
CA VAL A 99 27.79 37.02 -47.01
C VAL A 99 27.54 38.53 -47.05
N GLY A 100 27.85 39.24 -45.96
CA GLY A 100 27.75 40.70 -45.87
C GLY A 100 27.04 41.19 -44.60
N GLN A 101 27.04 42.50 -44.41
CA GLN A 101 26.52 43.14 -43.19
C GLN A 101 25.04 42.81 -42.91
N ALA A 102 24.19 42.86 -43.93
CA ALA A 102 22.77 42.53 -43.79
C ALA A 102 22.53 41.08 -43.35
N ALA A 103 23.30 40.11 -43.89
CA ALA A 103 23.22 38.71 -43.49
C ALA A 103 23.62 38.51 -42.02
N VAL A 104 24.67 39.21 -41.58
CA VAL A 104 25.11 39.22 -40.17
C VAL A 104 24.03 39.78 -39.25
N GLU A 105 23.40 40.89 -39.63
CA GLU A 105 22.30 41.49 -38.86
C GLU A 105 21.10 40.54 -38.72
N GLN A 106 20.70 39.86 -39.81
CA GLN A 106 19.61 38.89 -39.77
C GLN A 106 19.95 37.67 -38.88
N LEU A 107 21.16 37.13 -38.99
CA LEU A 107 21.62 36.05 -38.12
C LEU A 107 21.65 36.48 -36.64
N ALA A 108 22.06 37.72 -36.36
CA ALA A 108 22.05 38.26 -35.00
C ALA A 108 20.61 38.35 -34.45
N ILE A 109 19.65 38.84 -35.23
CA ILE A 109 18.23 38.89 -34.85
C ILE A 109 17.70 37.49 -34.58
N TYR A 110 18.04 36.51 -35.43
CA TYR A 110 17.65 35.12 -35.26
C TYR A 110 18.22 34.52 -33.96
N CYS A 111 19.51 34.70 -33.68
CA CYS A 111 20.15 34.25 -32.45
C CYS A 111 19.52 34.87 -31.19
N VAL A 112 19.20 36.18 -31.22
CA VAL A 112 18.52 36.86 -30.11
C VAL A 112 17.11 36.28 -29.89
N SER A 113 16.38 36.02 -30.96
CA SER A 113 15.04 35.43 -30.91
C SER A 113 15.06 34.01 -30.34
N LEU A 114 15.96 33.15 -30.82
CA LEU A 114 16.17 31.81 -30.28
C LEU A 114 16.56 31.83 -28.80
N LYS A 115 17.45 32.74 -28.39
CA LYS A 115 17.85 32.90 -26.98
C LYS A 115 16.64 33.24 -26.10
N LYS A 116 15.76 34.13 -26.57
CA LYS A 116 14.53 34.50 -25.87
C LYS A 116 13.58 33.31 -25.73
N GLU A 117 13.37 32.54 -26.80
CA GLU A 117 12.55 31.33 -26.76
C GLU A 117 13.12 30.26 -25.84
N TYR A 118 14.44 30.07 -25.83
CA TYR A 118 15.12 29.15 -24.92
C TYR A 118 14.89 29.52 -23.45
N GLU A 119 15.06 30.78 -23.07
CA GLU A 119 14.81 31.22 -21.69
C GLU A 119 13.32 31.06 -21.31
N ASN A 120 12.38 31.32 -22.23
CA ASN A 120 10.96 31.04 -22.01
C ASN A 120 10.70 29.55 -21.75
N LEU A 121 11.27 28.66 -22.56
CA LEU A 121 11.15 27.20 -22.39
C LEU A 121 11.79 26.72 -21.09
N LYS A 122 12.92 27.30 -20.69
CA LYS A 122 13.60 27.02 -19.42
C LYS A 122 12.74 27.40 -18.21
N GLU A 123 12.08 28.56 -18.23
CA GLU A 123 11.13 28.95 -17.19
C GLU A 123 9.87 28.07 -17.17
N ALA A 124 9.30 27.78 -18.34
CA ALA A 124 8.18 26.84 -18.45
C ALA A 124 8.52 25.45 -17.90
N ARG A 125 9.74 24.95 -18.16
CA ARG A 125 10.25 23.70 -17.60
C ARG A 125 10.40 23.77 -16.08
N LYS A 126 10.91 24.87 -15.52
CA LYS A 126 10.98 25.07 -14.06
C LYS A 126 9.59 25.04 -13.43
N MET A 127 8.62 25.71 -14.03
CA MET A 127 7.22 25.71 -13.57
C MET A 127 6.60 24.31 -13.63
N LYS A 128 6.77 23.59 -14.75
CA LYS A 128 6.34 22.20 -14.89
C LYS A 128 6.95 21.30 -13.81
N LYS A 129 8.25 21.44 -13.52
CA LYS A 129 8.93 20.68 -12.45
C LYS A 129 8.29 20.95 -11.09
N LYS A 130 8.02 22.23 -10.75
CA LYS A 130 7.34 22.60 -9.49
C LYS A 130 5.96 21.94 -9.37
N VAL A 131 5.17 21.93 -10.45
CA VAL A 131 3.85 21.27 -10.47
C VAL A 131 3.98 19.75 -10.31
N THR A 132 4.91 19.11 -11.02
CA THR A 132 5.15 17.67 -10.87
C THR A 132 5.53 17.29 -9.43
N GLU A 133 6.36 18.08 -8.76
CA GLU A 133 6.73 17.82 -7.37
C GLU A 133 5.55 18.03 -6.40
N LYS A 134 4.66 19.00 -6.65
CA LYS A 134 3.41 19.15 -5.88
C LYS A 134 2.52 17.92 -6.04
N LEU A 135 2.28 17.48 -7.28
CA LEU A 135 1.47 16.30 -7.59
C LEU A 135 2.05 15.01 -6.97
N LYS A 136 3.38 14.84 -6.96
CA LYS A 136 4.03 13.71 -6.28
C LYS A 136 3.73 13.67 -4.78
N LYS A 137 3.78 14.83 -4.11
CA LYS A 137 3.47 14.95 -2.67
C LYS A 137 2.00 14.63 -2.41
N GLU A 138 1.09 15.14 -3.24
CA GLU A 138 -0.34 14.84 -3.15
C GLU A 138 -0.62 13.35 -3.37
N LEU A 139 -0.02 12.75 -4.40
CA LEU A 139 -0.13 11.31 -4.68
C LEU A 139 0.33 10.48 -3.48
N PHE A 140 1.47 10.83 -2.88
CA PHE A 140 1.95 10.13 -1.68
C PHE A 140 0.97 10.25 -0.50
N SER A 141 0.40 11.44 -0.27
CA SER A 141 -0.61 11.68 0.76
C SER A 141 -1.87 10.85 0.53
N VAL A 142 -2.39 10.85 -0.70
CA VAL A 142 -3.56 10.07 -1.10
C VAL A 142 -3.29 8.58 -0.98
N ARG A 143 -2.12 8.09 -1.41
CA ARG A 143 -1.70 6.69 -1.27
C ARG A 143 -1.66 6.25 0.20
N LYS A 144 -1.12 7.10 1.08
CA LYS A 144 -1.10 6.84 2.53
C LYS A 144 -2.50 6.78 3.12
N LYS A 145 -3.40 7.68 2.72
CA LYS A 145 -4.82 7.66 3.14
C LYS A 145 -5.51 6.39 2.63
N LEU A 146 -5.33 6.05 1.36
CA LEU A 146 -5.88 4.85 0.73
C LEU A 146 -5.45 3.58 1.48
N GLN A 147 -4.15 3.43 1.76
CA GLN A 147 -3.64 2.28 2.50
C GLN A 147 -4.27 2.16 3.90
N LYS A 148 -4.47 3.28 4.61
CA LYS A 148 -5.16 3.29 5.90
C LYS A 148 -6.62 2.86 5.77
N THR A 149 -7.34 3.37 4.77
CA THR A 149 -8.75 3.00 4.54
C THR A 149 -8.89 1.54 4.12
N THR A 150 -7.99 1.01 3.28
CA THR A 150 -7.98 -0.41 2.89
C THR A 150 -7.76 -1.31 4.10
N LYS A 151 -6.82 -0.97 5.00
CA LYS A 151 -6.61 -1.73 6.24
C LYS A 151 -7.84 -1.72 7.15
N LYS A 152 -8.54 -0.58 7.27
CA LYS A 152 -9.79 -0.50 8.04
C LYS A 152 -10.89 -1.35 7.41
N LEU A 153 -11.01 -1.30 6.08
CA LEU A 153 -12.00 -2.08 5.34
C LEU A 153 -11.79 -3.59 5.53
N GLU A 154 -10.56 -4.11 5.42
CA GLU A 154 -10.31 -5.53 5.66
C GLU A 154 -10.62 -5.93 7.11
N LYS A 155 -10.30 -5.11 8.11
CA LYS A 155 -10.71 -5.36 9.50
C LYS A 155 -12.23 -5.49 9.65
N THR A 156 -12.98 -4.52 9.13
CA THR A 156 -14.46 -4.55 9.19
C THR A 156 -15.05 -5.74 8.44
N LYS A 157 -14.39 -6.20 7.37
CA LYS A 157 -14.81 -7.36 6.59
C LYS A 157 -14.58 -8.67 7.35
N ASP A 158 -13.51 -8.77 8.13
CA ASP A 158 -13.26 -9.95 8.97
C ASP A 158 -14.20 -9.98 10.18
N GLU A 159 -14.46 -8.82 10.82
CA GLU A 159 -15.50 -8.67 11.84
C GLU A 159 -16.90 -9.07 11.30
N LEU A 160 -17.22 -8.66 10.07
CA LEU A 160 -18.47 -9.04 9.41
C LEU A 160 -18.57 -10.56 9.18
N LYS A 161 -17.47 -11.23 8.79
CA LYS A 161 -17.46 -12.70 8.66
C LYS A 161 -17.66 -13.39 10.00
N SER A 162 -17.06 -12.87 11.07
CA SER A 162 -17.23 -13.41 12.42
C SER A 162 -18.69 -13.30 12.86
N THR A 163 -19.26 -12.10 12.80
CA THR A 163 -20.67 -11.85 13.17
C THR A 163 -21.64 -12.66 12.30
N GLN A 164 -21.35 -12.86 11.01
CA GLN A 164 -22.12 -13.74 10.15
C GLN A 164 -22.06 -15.21 10.59
N LYS A 165 -20.91 -15.69 11.08
CA LYS A 165 -20.77 -17.04 11.62
C LYS A 165 -21.59 -17.20 12.91
N ASP A 166 -21.53 -16.20 13.80
CA ASP A 166 -22.28 -16.19 15.05
C ASP A 166 -23.79 -16.20 14.79
N LEU A 167 -24.26 -15.38 13.83
CA LEU A 167 -25.65 -15.38 13.39
C LEU A 167 -26.11 -16.77 12.92
N LYS A 168 -25.32 -17.44 12.08
CA LYS A 168 -25.63 -18.81 11.62
C LYS A 168 -25.67 -19.83 12.75
N ASN A 169 -24.85 -19.65 13.79
CA ASN A 169 -24.86 -20.53 14.95
C ASN A 169 -26.12 -20.31 15.79
N ALA A 170 -26.50 -19.04 16.01
CA ALA A 170 -27.76 -18.69 16.67
C ALA A 170 -28.97 -19.27 15.92
N ASP A 171 -28.99 -19.19 14.59
CA ASP A 171 -30.07 -19.78 13.77
C ASP A 171 -30.17 -21.30 13.96
N LYS A 172 -29.03 -22.01 14.05
CA LYS A 172 -29.01 -23.46 14.31
C LYS A 172 -29.54 -23.79 15.71
N GLU A 173 -29.17 -22.99 16.71
CA GLU A 173 -29.66 -23.15 18.07
C GLU A 173 -31.17 -22.91 18.14
N ILE A 174 -31.67 -21.84 17.51
CA ILE A 174 -33.10 -21.56 17.38
C ILE A 174 -33.83 -22.73 16.73
N LEU A 175 -33.31 -23.28 15.63
CA LEU A 175 -33.90 -24.45 14.96
C LEU A 175 -33.90 -25.69 15.86
N SER A 176 -32.81 -25.93 16.60
CA SER A 176 -32.70 -27.04 17.55
C SER A 176 -33.72 -26.91 18.70
N LEU A 177 -33.83 -25.71 19.27
CA LEU A 177 -34.79 -25.41 20.33
C LEU A 177 -36.23 -25.54 19.83
N LYS A 178 -36.54 -25.06 18.62
CA LYS A 178 -37.85 -25.27 17.99
C LYS A 178 -38.19 -26.75 17.87
N LYS A 179 -37.27 -27.59 17.36
CA LYS A 179 -37.48 -29.05 17.30
C LYS A 179 -37.71 -29.68 18.66
N LYS A 180 -36.96 -29.26 19.70
CA LYS A 180 -37.17 -29.75 21.07
C LYS A 180 -38.56 -29.36 21.59
N ILE A 181 -38.98 -28.11 21.34
CA ILE A 181 -40.31 -27.62 21.69
C ILE A 181 -41.38 -28.46 20.96
N ASP A 182 -41.22 -28.72 19.66
CA ASP A 182 -42.16 -29.54 18.88
C ASP A 182 -42.29 -30.96 19.46
N ILE A 183 -41.17 -31.64 19.76
CA ILE A 183 -41.18 -32.98 20.38
C ILE A 183 -41.86 -32.96 21.76
N LEU A 184 -41.57 -31.95 22.58
CA LEU A 184 -42.21 -31.79 23.89
C LEU A 184 -43.72 -31.57 23.74
N GLN A 185 -44.13 -30.73 22.78
CA GLN A 185 -45.54 -30.53 22.46
C GLN A 185 -46.22 -31.81 21.98
N ASP A 186 -45.57 -32.60 21.13
CA ASP A 186 -46.12 -33.87 20.61
C ASP A 186 -46.19 -34.97 21.68
N THR A 187 -45.22 -35.03 22.59
CA THR A 187 -45.26 -35.94 23.76
C THR A 187 -46.45 -35.61 24.67
N LEU A 188 -46.81 -34.32 24.78
CA LEU A 188 -48.01 -33.89 25.50
C LEU A 188 -49.33 -34.18 24.76
N LYS A 189 -49.28 -34.54 23.47
CA LYS A 189 -50.46 -34.90 22.62
C LYS A 189 -50.82 -36.40 22.63
N VAL A 190 -50.14 -37.25 23.38
CA VAL A 190 -50.43 -38.70 23.50
C VAL A 190 -51.84 -38.93 24.10
N PRO A 191 -52.60 -40.01 23.73
CA PRO A 191 -54.01 -40.17 24.06
C PRO A 191 -54.31 -40.07 25.57
N SER A 192 -55.48 -39.49 25.88
CA SER A 192 -55.94 -39.11 27.24
C SER A 192 -55.72 -40.15 28.33
N VAL A 193 -55.79 -41.44 28.01
CA VAL A 193 -55.60 -42.55 28.94
C VAL A 193 -54.21 -42.55 29.59
N THR A 194 -53.17 -42.19 28.83
CA THR A 194 -51.79 -42.10 29.34
C THR A 194 -51.54 -40.78 30.10
N ARG A 195 -52.28 -39.72 29.76
CA ARG A 195 -52.20 -38.41 30.43
C ARG A 195 -52.84 -38.47 31.81
N GLU A 196 -53.97 -39.14 31.95
CA GLU A 196 -54.61 -39.39 33.25
C GLU A 196 -53.76 -40.30 34.13
N THR A 197 -53.15 -41.35 33.58
CA THR A 197 -52.26 -42.24 34.36
C THR A 197 -50.95 -41.57 34.75
N LEU A 198 -50.31 -40.76 33.89
CA LEU A 198 -49.15 -39.94 34.27
C LEU A 198 -49.52 -38.85 35.28
N SER A 199 -50.67 -38.18 35.10
CA SER A 199 -51.16 -37.17 36.05
C SER A 199 -51.49 -37.81 37.40
N ARG A 200 -52.03 -39.04 37.44
CA ARG A 200 -52.18 -39.83 38.66
C ARG A 200 -50.83 -40.21 39.25
N LEU A 201 -49.86 -40.71 38.47
CA LEU A 201 -48.53 -41.06 39.00
C LEU A 201 -47.81 -39.86 39.66
N VAL A 202 -47.95 -38.66 39.08
CA VAL A 202 -47.36 -37.43 39.61
C VAL A 202 -48.13 -36.90 40.83
N LEU A 203 -49.46 -37.06 40.87
CA LEU A 203 -50.30 -36.62 41.99
C LEU A 203 -50.35 -37.64 43.15
N GLU A 204 -50.13 -38.92 42.88
CA GLU A 204 -50.26 -40.05 43.80
C GLU A 204 -48.90 -40.60 44.24
N SER A 205 -47.80 -40.13 43.64
CA SER A 205 -46.47 -40.29 44.23
C SER A 205 -46.47 -39.57 45.59
N PRO A 206 -46.32 -40.28 46.72
CA PRO A 206 -46.15 -39.63 48.01
C PRO A 206 -44.80 -38.92 47.99
N ALA A 207 -44.79 -37.65 47.59
CA ALA A 207 -43.61 -36.82 47.73
C ALA A 207 -43.41 -36.56 49.23
N PRO A 208 -42.18 -36.74 49.76
CA PRO A 208 -41.92 -36.71 51.19
C PRO A 208 -42.45 -35.42 51.83
N MET A 209 -43.29 -35.56 52.86
CA MET A 209 -43.57 -34.49 53.80
C MET A 209 -42.27 -34.14 54.51
N GLU A 210 -41.54 -33.16 53.99
CA GLU A 210 -40.60 -32.25 54.68
C GLU A 210 -39.79 -31.45 53.65
N LEU A 211 -40.47 -30.63 52.84
CA LEU A 211 -39.80 -29.51 52.18
C LEU A 211 -39.65 -28.39 53.20
N GLN A 212 -38.55 -28.38 53.94
CA GLN A 212 -38.13 -27.18 54.66
C GLN A 212 -38.10 -26.01 53.67
N HIS A 213 -38.77 -24.91 54.04
CA HIS A 213 -38.69 -23.67 53.28
C HIS A 213 -37.22 -23.32 53.03
N PRO A 214 -36.82 -23.03 51.77
CA PRO A 214 -35.46 -22.59 51.51
C PRO A 214 -35.21 -21.31 52.32
N LYS A 215 -34.39 -21.43 53.36
CA LYS A 215 -33.88 -20.28 54.10
C LYS A 215 -32.96 -19.54 53.13
N LEU A 216 -33.45 -18.41 52.62
CA LEU A 216 -32.58 -17.42 51.98
C LEU A 216 -31.55 -17.00 53.03
N HIS A 217 -30.34 -17.52 52.89
CA HIS A 217 -29.24 -17.16 53.76
C HIS A 217 -28.88 -15.69 53.46
N ARG A 218 -29.15 -14.80 54.42
CA ARG A 218 -28.61 -13.45 54.42
C ARG A 218 -27.10 -13.57 54.69
N PRO A 219 -26.21 -13.07 53.81
CA PRO A 219 -24.78 -13.08 54.07
C PRO A 219 -24.47 -12.25 55.33
N GLU A 220 -23.57 -12.72 56.19
CA GLU A 220 -23.18 -12.10 57.48
C GLU A 220 -22.50 -10.72 57.36
N LYS A 221 -22.40 -10.16 56.17
CA LYS A 221 -21.90 -8.79 55.94
C LYS A 221 -22.97 -7.99 55.21
N ASN A 222 -23.75 -7.24 55.99
CA ASN A 222 -24.61 -6.17 55.49
C ASN A 222 -23.72 -5.00 55.03
N ASP A 223 -23.13 -5.11 53.84
CA ASP A 223 -22.79 -3.92 53.08
C ASP A 223 -23.98 -3.65 52.17
N GLU A 224 -24.92 -2.86 52.68
CA GLU A 224 -26.03 -2.32 51.93
C GLU A 224 -25.43 -1.51 50.76
N ILE A 225 -25.59 -2.02 49.54
CA ILE A 225 -25.10 -1.33 48.35
C ILE A 225 -25.98 -0.11 48.17
N ASP A 226 -25.49 1.04 48.62
CA ASP A 226 -26.12 2.33 48.38
C ASP A 226 -26.03 2.66 46.88
N LEU A 227 -27.17 2.53 46.19
CA LEU A 227 -27.30 2.84 44.77
C LEU A 227 -27.33 4.35 44.49
N ASP A 228 -27.34 5.20 45.53
CA ASP A 228 -27.24 6.65 45.45
C ASP A 228 -25.82 7.18 45.72
N ALA A 229 -24.84 6.29 45.92
CA ALA A 229 -23.43 6.66 46.07
C ALA A 229 -22.90 7.34 44.80
N THR A 230 -22.95 8.67 44.81
CA THR A 230 -22.42 9.52 43.74
C THR A 230 -20.90 9.50 43.80
N PHE A 231 -20.26 8.81 42.85
CA PHE A 231 -18.80 8.81 42.71
C PHE A 231 -18.32 10.17 42.21
N ASP A 232 -17.82 11.01 43.13
CA ASP A 232 -17.15 12.27 42.80
C ASP A 232 -15.72 11.99 42.31
N VAL A 233 -15.58 11.79 41.00
CA VAL A 233 -14.28 11.68 40.34
C VAL A 233 -13.73 13.09 40.12
N ALA A 234 -12.80 13.49 40.98
CA ALA A 234 -12.06 14.74 40.88
C ALA A 234 -11.43 14.92 39.47
N THR A 235 -12.14 15.64 38.61
CA THR A 235 -11.65 16.12 37.32
C THR A 235 -11.60 17.64 37.34
N LYS A 236 -10.45 18.16 36.90
CA LYS A 236 -9.98 19.53 37.06
C LYS A 236 -10.97 20.59 36.57
N LYS A 237 -11.13 21.63 37.40
CA LYS A 237 -11.77 22.95 37.16
C LYS A 237 -11.81 23.41 35.69
N LYS A 238 -13.00 23.82 35.22
CA LYS A 238 -13.26 25.14 34.60
C LYS A 238 -14.70 25.60 34.87
N GLN A 239 -14.80 26.85 35.33
CA GLN A 239 -16.01 27.62 35.67
C GLN A 239 -16.76 28.11 34.38
N PRO A 240 -17.95 28.73 34.51
CA PRO A 240 -19.15 28.40 33.75
C PRO A 240 -19.50 29.46 32.69
N CYS A 241 -20.59 29.25 31.93
CA CYS A 241 -21.64 30.27 31.70
C CYS A 241 -22.80 29.73 30.85
N THR A 242 -23.97 29.69 31.49
CA THR A 242 -25.27 30.22 31.04
C THR A 242 -25.93 29.67 29.75
N ALA A 243 -27.04 28.95 29.94
CA ALA A 243 -28.10 28.76 28.93
C ALA A 243 -28.89 30.09 28.74
N PRO A 244 -29.63 30.32 27.62
CA PRO A 244 -30.98 29.73 27.51
C PRO A 244 -31.52 29.44 26.07
N LEU A 245 -32.49 28.51 26.04
CA LEU A 245 -33.67 28.36 25.16
C LEU A 245 -33.64 28.75 23.66
N GLY A 246 -34.07 27.81 22.81
CA GLY A 246 -34.64 28.08 21.48
C GLY A 246 -35.09 26.83 20.71
N PRO A 247 -36.19 26.84 19.93
CA PRO A 247 -37.06 25.68 19.72
C PRO A 247 -36.74 24.80 18.49
N ALA A 248 -37.21 23.55 18.58
CA ALA A 248 -37.15 22.54 17.54
C ALA A 248 -38.03 22.86 16.32
N LYS A 249 -37.49 22.69 15.12
CA LYS A 249 -38.23 22.65 13.86
C LYS A 249 -38.03 21.30 13.19
N ARG A 250 -39.14 20.56 13.05
CA ARG A 250 -39.25 19.27 12.34
C ARG A 250 -38.92 19.43 10.86
N GLN A 251 -38.31 18.42 10.24
CA GLN A 251 -38.73 17.99 8.90
C GLN A 251 -38.26 16.56 8.54
N LYS A 252 -39.26 15.71 8.23
CA LYS A 252 -39.19 14.41 7.56
C LYS A 252 -38.40 14.49 6.25
N LYS A 253 -37.71 13.41 5.86
CA LYS A 253 -37.63 12.99 4.45
C LYS A 253 -37.66 11.46 4.28
N ASP A 254 -38.49 11.09 3.31
CA ASP A 254 -38.86 9.77 2.85
C ASP A 254 -37.79 9.06 2.02
N LYS A 255 -38.02 7.75 1.89
CA LYS A 255 -37.30 6.71 1.14
C LYS A 255 -37.31 6.94 -0.38
N LYS A 256 -36.18 6.65 -1.05
CA LYS A 256 -36.06 5.72 -2.22
C LYS A 256 -34.57 5.57 -2.65
N PRO A 257 -34.14 4.38 -3.16
CA PRO A 257 -32.73 4.08 -3.46
C PRO A 257 -32.36 4.23 -4.95
N PRO A 258 -31.07 4.35 -5.32
CA PRO A 258 -30.60 4.18 -6.69
C PRO A 258 -29.88 2.83 -6.92
N PRO A 259 -29.68 2.43 -8.20
CA PRO A 259 -29.64 1.04 -8.63
C PRO A 259 -28.25 0.40 -8.69
N VAL A 260 -28.28 -0.93 -8.66
CA VAL A 260 -27.17 -1.88 -8.76
C VAL A 260 -26.71 -2.00 -10.22
N VAL A 261 -25.40 -1.94 -10.46
CA VAL A 261 -24.76 -2.53 -11.64
C VAL A 261 -23.70 -3.51 -11.17
N ASN A 262 -23.93 -4.78 -11.51
CA ASN A 262 -23.04 -5.90 -11.28
C ASN A 262 -21.90 -5.90 -12.32
N GLN A 263 -20.65 -6.05 -11.88
CA GLN A 263 -19.59 -6.60 -12.74
C GLN A 263 -18.73 -7.63 -12.00
N LYS A 264 -18.37 -8.65 -12.77
CA LYS A 264 -18.02 -10.02 -12.40
C LYS A 264 -16.61 -10.17 -11.85
N LYS A 265 -16.45 -11.14 -10.95
CA LYS A 265 -15.17 -11.75 -10.54
C LYS A 265 -14.56 -12.53 -11.72
N LYS A 266 -13.23 -12.48 -11.89
CA LYS A 266 -12.43 -13.67 -12.19
C LYS A 266 -11.03 -13.58 -11.60
N VAL A 267 -10.58 -14.74 -11.17
CA VAL A 267 -9.49 -15.08 -10.25
C VAL A 267 -8.13 -15.09 -10.94
N LEU A 268 -7.10 -14.73 -10.17
CA LEU A 268 -5.67 -14.89 -10.43
C LEU A 268 -5.26 -16.37 -10.42
N LYS A 269 -4.30 -16.75 -11.26
CA LYS A 269 -3.38 -17.86 -10.96
C LYS A 269 -2.01 -17.57 -11.55
N GLU A 270 -1.01 -17.50 -10.68
CA GLU A 270 0.43 -17.55 -10.99
C GLU A 270 0.86 -18.95 -11.42
N ALA A 271 1.85 -19.05 -12.32
CA ALA A 271 3.12 -19.76 -12.07
C ALA A 271 4.06 -19.75 -13.30
N VAL A 272 5.29 -19.27 -13.04
CA VAL A 272 6.60 -19.78 -13.51
C VAL A 272 7.02 -19.58 -14.99
N GLU A 273 7.89 -18.57 -15.14
CA GLU A 273 9.25 -18.61 -15.72
C GLU A 273 9.55 -19.57 -16.90
N ASN A 274 9.80 -18.97 -18.08
CA ASN A 274 11.02 -19.13 -18.89
C ASN A 274 10.80 -18.45 -20.26
N GLY A 275 11.72 -17.58 -20.66
CA GLY A 275 11.70 -16.96 -21.99
C GLY A 275 12.34 -15.58 -21.98
N ALA A 276 13.65 -15.55 -22.24
CA ALA A 276 14.32 -14.36 -22.73
C ALA A 276 13.71 -14.00 -24.09
N ASP A 277 13.23 -12.77 -24.26
CA ASP A 277 13.05 -12.22 -25.60
C ASP A 277 13.12 -10.69 -25.62
N ASP A 278 13.73 -10.28 -26.71
CA ASP A 278 14.28 -8.99 -27.10
C ASP A 278 13.16 -8.05 -27.59
N LEU A 279 12.38 -7.49 -26.66
CA LEU A 279 11.21 -6.64 -26.98
C LEU A 279 11.30 -5.24 -26.36
N GLU A 280 12.37 -4.50 -26.64
CA GLU A 280 12.49 -3.09 -26.23
C GLU A 280 12.54 -2.11 -27.42
N ASP A 281 12.36 -2.57 -28.67
CA ASP A 281 12.46 -1.67 -29.84
C ASP A 281 11.10 -1.03 -30.25
N ASP A 282 9.96 -1.59 -29.84
CA ASP A 282 8.65 -1.03 -30.20
C ASP A 282 8.08 -0.03 -29.17
N ALA A 283 8.72 0.08 -27.99
CA ALA A 283 8.37 1.08 -26.97
C ALA A 283 8.97 2.48 -27.26
N LEU A 284 9.94 2.59 -28.18
CA LEU A 284 10.66 3.82 -28.47
C LEU A 284 9.97 4.74 -29.50
N LYS A 285 8.98 4.23 -30.24
CA LYS A 285 8.20 5.04 -31.21
C LYS A 285 7.30 6.09 -30.56
N GLY A 286 7.03 5.97 -29.25
CA GLY A 286 6.16 6.88 -28.51
C GLY A 286 6.84 8.08 -27.87
N LEU A 287 8.19 8.14 -27.83
CA LEU A 287 8.93 9.15 -27.06
C LEU A 287 9.50 10.31 -27.89
N LEU A 288 9.43 10.24 -29.22
CA LEU A 288 9.92 11.31 -30.08
C LEU A 288 8.84 12.37 -30.33
N PRO A 289 9.17 13.67 -30.17
CA PRO A 289 8.30 14.76 -30.58
C PRO A 289 7.83 14.60 -32.03
N ALA A 290 6.55 14.94 -32.30
CA ALA A 290 5.89 14.71 -33.59
C ALA A 290 6.63 15.32 -34.80
N PHE A 291 7.46 16.35 -34.61
CA PHE A 291 8.23 16.98 -35.67
C PHE A 291 9.39 16.10 -36.20
N LEU A 292 9.91 15.16 -35.40
CA LEU A 292 10.96 14.21 -35.83
C LEU A 292 10.41 13.01 -36.60
N ARG A 293 9.09 12.79 -36.57
CA ARG A 293 8.45 11.61 -37.18
C ARG A 293 8.25 11.76 -38.69
N ASN A 294 8.33 12.99 -39.20
CA ASN A 294 8.03 13.30 -40.60
C ASN A 294 9.24 13.17 -41.54
N SER A 295 10.45 13.01 -40.99
CA SER A 295 11.71 12.96 -41.75
C SER A 295 12.06 11.55 -42.28
N PHE A 296 11.42 10.48 -41.78
CA PHE A 296 11.76 9.09 -42.11
C PHE A 296 10.93 8.45 -43.24
N LYS A 297 10.12 9.21 -43.99
CA LYS A 297 9.28 8.68 -45.08
C LYS A 297 9.45 9.39 -46.43
N LYS A 298 10.67 9.78 -46.80
CA LYS A 298 10.98 10.21 -48.17
C LYS A 298 12.27 9.58 -48.69
N LYS A 299 12.25 8.27 -48.94
CA LYS A 299 13.05 7.69 -50.02
C LYS A 299 12.27 7.86 -51.32
N LYS A 300 12.79 8.71 -52.20
CA LYS A 300 12.30 8.94 -53.56
C LYS A 300 12.99 7.92 -54.48
N PRO A 301 12.29 7.20 -55.38
CA PRO A 301 12.94 6.60 -56.54
C PRO A 301 13.03 7.64 -57.66
N SER A 302 14.15 7.66 -58.37
CA SER A 302 14.34 8.41 -59.61
C SER A 302 13.62 7.70 -60.76
N SER A 303 12.91 8.46 -61.60
CA SER A 303 12.68 8.21 -63.03
C SER A 303 11.86 9.36 -63.62
N GLY A 304 12.25 9.80 -64.82
CA GLY A 304 11.81 11.04 -65.46
C GLY A 304 10.47 10.98 -66.21
N GLY A 305 10.18 12.06 -66.94
CA GLY A 305 9.11 12.12 -67.93
C GLY A 305 8.42 13.49 -68.02
N LEU A 306 8.50 14.11 -69.19
CA LEU A 306 7.75 15.30 -69.65
C LEU A 306 6.22 15.18 -69.43
N LEU A 307 5.55 16.27 -69.06
CA LEU A 307 4.45 16.96 -69.78
C LEU A 307 3.71 17.91 -68.82
N GLY A 308 3.36 19.10 -69.31
CA GLY A 308 2.54 20.07 -68.57
C GLY A 308 1.05 19.72 -68.55
N SER A 309 0.31 20.31 -67.60
CA SER A 309 -1.11 20.62 -67.78
C SER A 309 -1.61 21.64 -66.76
N HIS A 310 -2.20 22.71 -67.29
CA HIS A 310 -3.04 23.69 -66.61
C HIS A 310 -4.21 23.02 -65.85
N ARG A 311 -4.57 23.52 -64.66
CA ARG A 311 -5.98 23.76 -64.26
C ARG A 311 -6.16 24.58 -62.97
N LYS A 312 -6.83 25.73 -63.16
CA LYS A 312 -7.72 26.50 -62.27
C LYS A 312 -7.35 26.65 -60.77
N LYS A 313 -6.76 27.81 -60.42
CA LYS A 313 -6.70 28.33 -59.05
C LYS A 313 -8.12 28.65 -58.56
N LYS A 314 -8.56 27.99 -57.49
CA LYS A 314 -9.71 28.43 -56.68
C LYS A 314 -9.31 29.71 -55.94
N SER A 315 -10.00 30.81 -56.19
CA SER A 315 -9.81 32.04 -55.40
C SER A 315 -10.44 31.83 -54.03
N VAL A 316 -9.67 32.07 -52.97
CA VAL A 316 -10.11 31.92 -51.57
C VAL A 316 -10.18 33.32 -50.96
N ARG A 317 -11.39 33.81 -50.67
CA ARG A 317 -11.58 35.10 -49.99
C ARG A 317 -11.55 34.88 -48.47
N THR A 318 -10.83 35.74 -47.76
CA THR A 318 -10.79 35.72 -46.29
C THR A 318 -11.75 36.79 -45.77
N GLY A 319 -12.74 36.40 -44.98
CA GLY A 319 -13.77 37.27 -44.42
C GLY A 319 -13.88 37.15 -42.90
N TYR A 320 -14.58 38.08 -42.27
CA TYR A 320 -14.83 38.08 -40.83
C TYR A 320 -15.98 37.12 -40.49
N ASP A 321 -15.81 36.28 -39.47
CA ASP A 321 -16.74 35.20 -39.12
C ASP A 321 -17.81 35.58 -38.08
N GLY A 322 -17.87 36.86 -37.68
CA GLY A 322 -18.84 37.36 -36.71
C GLY A 322 -18.55 36.97 -35.25
N MET A 323 -17.43 36.29 -34.97
CA MET A 323 -17.01 35.91 -33.61
C MET A 323 -15.62 36.43 -33.23
N GLY A 324 -15.13 37.46 -33.93
CA GLY A 324 -13.78 37.99 -33.68
C GLY A 324 -12.68 37.37 -34.53
N GLY A 325 -12.99 36.41 -35.42
CA GLY A 325 -12.02 35.70 -36.24
C GLY A 325 -12.10 36.03 -37.73
N LYS A 326 -10.98 35.83 -38.46
CA LYS A 326 -10.95 35.83 -39.93
C LYS A 326 -10.94 34.38 -40.42
N LYS A 327 -11.93 34.00 -41.25
CA LYS A 327 -12.07 32.65 -41.81
C LYS A 327 -12.06 32.69 -43.34
N LYS A 328 -11.57 31.63 -43.97
CA LYS A 328 -11.42 31.49 -45.42
C LYS A 328 -12.63 30.79 -46.01
N PHE A 329 -13.24 31.39 -47.03
CA PHE A 329 -14.41 30.84 -47.74
C PHE A 329 -14.05 30.54 -49.19
N ILE A 330 -14.61 29.45 -49.72
CA ILE A 330 -14.45 29.04 -51.12
C ILE A 330 -15.73 29.46 -51.84
N GLU A 331 -15.59 30.24 -52.89
CA GLU A 331 -16.71 30.72 -53.71
C GLU A 331 -17.27 29.57 -54.56
N PRO A 332 -18.58 29.30 -54.53
CA PRO A 332 -19.20 28.31 -55.41
C PRO A 332 -19.27 28.88 -56.84
N VAL A 333 -18.91 28.04 -57.81
CA VAL A 333 -18.96 28.39 -59.23
C VAL A 333 -20.43 28.34 -59.67
N SER A 334 -20.93 29.42 -60.28
CA SER A 334 -22.23 29.44 -60.96
C SER A 334 -22.22 28.61 -62.24
#